data_AF-D7LNI0-F1
#
_entry.id   AF-D7LNI0-F1
#
_cell.length_a   1.000
_cell.length_b   1.000
_cell.length_c   1.000
_cell.angle_alpha   90.00
_cell.angle_beta   90.00
_cell.angle_gamma   90.00
#
_symmetry.space_group_name_H-M   'P 1'
#
loop_
_entity.id
_entity.type
_entity.pdbx_description
1 polymer ?
#
loop_
_entity_poly.entity_id
_entity_poly.type
_entity_poly.pdbx_seq_one_letter_code
_entity_poly.pdbx_strand_id
1 'polypeptide(L)'
;MDDIQESFRSFVDKTLALQGGAPINKFSLKCGDRHDEVHVDHWINNALEHGVSELHLRLTDVMRCHFPSNVFVSKTMAKLTLGTEISIVRVPSVTSLPAVLKTLFLDSVWFDKREFSDVFLAGCPALEDLTIDQKSFPGLPNVVSSKTIRRLTIVYTCAHDVDWFRAVALDTPSLVSLFYSTYARHRYRRHCNLDSLIKATLDLHFLENVKCGEPFGPNVTNLIYGIRNVKILHLTSSAAECQGSDNEMKHISHFLLKRECLQLVHVNFSETIVDSKKVQLTEDLFKLPSASS
;
A
#
# COMPACT_ATOMS: atom_id res chain seq x y z
N MET A 1 -16.58 30.03 12.90
CA MET A 1 -15.90 28.76 12.59
C MET A 1 -15.12 28.33 13.82
N ASP A 2 -14.39 29.28 14.42
CA ASP A 2 -13.60 29.14 15.65
C ASP A 2 -14.40 28.61 16.86
N ASP A 3 -15.63 29.07 17.10
CA ASP A 3 -16.44 28.59 18.25
C ASP A 3 -16.79 27.09 18.17
N ILE A 4 -16.96 26.55 16.95
CA ILE A 4 -17.26 25.13 16.75
C ILE A 4 -16.01 24.28 17.02
N GLN A 5 -14.85 24.78 16.57
CA GLN A 5 -13.57 24.12 16.78
C GLN A 5 -13.19 24.11 18.27
N GLU A 6 -13.35 25.25 18.95
CA GLU A 6 -13.07 25.35 20.39
C GLU A 6 -14.04 24.48 21.21
N SER A 7 -15.31 24.42 20.83
CA SER A 7 -16.29 23.51 21.44
C SER A 7 -15.90 22.04 21.26
N PHE A 8 -15.44 21.67 20.06
CA PHE A 8 -14.95 20.32 19.78
C PHE A 8 -13.70 19.99 20.63
N ARG A 9 -12.72 20.89 20.69
CA ARG A 9 -11.52 20.73 21.52
C ARG A 9 -11.89 20.51 22.98
N SER A 10 -12.71 21.40 23.54
CA SER A 10 -13.15 21.33 24.93
C SER A 10 -13.91 20.03 25.21
N PHE A 11 -14.73 19.57 24.27
CA PHE A 11 -15.44 18.31 24.38
C PHE A 11 -14.48 17.11 24.44
N VAL A 12 -13.48 17.05 23.55
CA VAL A 12 -12.50 15.95 23.52
C VAL A 12 -11.65 15.97 24.81
N ASP A 13 -11.11 17.13 25.20
CA ASP A 13 -10.31 17.26 26.42
C ASP A 13 -11.09 16.83 27.66
N LYS A 14 -12.34 17.29 27.81
CA LYS A 14 -13.21 16.87 28.92
C LYS A 14 -13.50 15.38 28.89
N THR A 15 -13.77 14.82 27.71
CA THR A 15 -14.07 13.38 27.57
C THR A 15 -12.87 12.53 27.98
N LEU A 16 -11.67 12.89 27.51
CA LEU A 16 -10.43 12.19 27.88
C LEU A 16 -10.11 12.35 29.38
N ALA A 17 -10.34 13.52 29.96
CA ALA A 17 -10.17 13.74 31.40
C ALA A 17 -11.18 12.94 32.24
N LEU A 18 -12.43 12.82 31.78
CA LEU A 18 -13.48 12.04 32.45
C LEU A 18 -13.24 10.53 32.36
N GLN A 19 -12.49 10.07 31.36
CA GLN A 19 -12.10 8.66 31.19
C GLN A 19 -11.27 8.15 32.40
N GLY A 20 -10.62 9.06 33.14
CA GLY A 20 -9.86 8.74 34.34
C GLY A 20 -8.64 7.88 34.01
N GLY A 21 -8.54 6.68 34.58
CA GLY A 21 -7.50 5.68 34.27
C GLY A 21 -8.05 4.44 33.56
N ALA A 22 -9.27 4.50 33.04
CA ALA A 22 -9.90 3.36 32.39
C ALA A 22 -9.23 3.06 31.02
N PRO A 23 -9.00 1.78 30.67
CA PRO A 23 -8.31 1.43 29.44
C PRO A 23 -9.11 1.86 28.20
N ILE A 24 -8.40 2.39 27.21
CA ILE A 24 -8.97 2.74 25.90
C ILE A 24 -8.57 1.65 24.92
N ASN A 25 -9.48 0.76 24.51
CA ASN A 25 -9.11 -0.32 23.58
C ASN A 25 -8.87 0.18 22.16
N LYS A 26 -9.72 1.11 21.70
CA LYS A 26 -9.73 1.65 20.35
C LYS A 26 -9.86 3.17 20.39
N PHE A 27 -8.97 3.85 19.69
CA PHE A 27 -9.01 5.29 19.53
C PHE A 27 -8.99 5.63 18.03
N SER A 28 -9.92 6.49 17.61
CA SER A 28 -10.02 6.94 16.23
C SER A 28 -10.16 8.45 16.19
N LEU A 29 -9.20 9.11 15.55
CA LEU A 29 -9.17 10.55 15.40
C LEU A 29 -9.13 10.91 13.92
N LYS A 30 -10.11 11.70 13.48
CA LYS A 30 -10.13 12.34 12.17
C LYS A 30 -10.11 13.85 12.37
N CYS A 31 -9.05 14.52 11.92
CA CYS A 31 -8.84 15.95 12.12
C CYS A 31 -8.18 16.56 10.88
N GLY A 32 -8.45 17.82 10.57
CA GLY A 32 -8.02 18.44 9.31
C GLY A 32 -7.64 19.90 9.38
N ASP A 33 -7.26 20.39 10.57
CA ASP A 33 -6.92 21.80 10.74
C ASP A 33 -5.47 21.98 11.20
N ARG A 34 -4.78 22.94 10.56
CA ARG A 34 -3.36 23.27 10.72
C ARG A 34 -3.01 23.86 12.08
N HIS A 35 -4.02 24.29 12.84
CA HIS A 35 -3.81 25.05 14.08
C HIS A 35 -3.89 24.21 15.36
N ASP A 36 -4.06 22.88 15.26
CA ASP A 36 -4.37 22.00 16.39
C ASP A 36 -3.34 20.91 16.70
N GLU A 37 -2.11 21.03 16.20
CA GLU A 37 -1.10 19.98 16.37
C GLU A 37 -0.86 19.60 17.84
N VAL A 38 -0.80 20.57 18.75
CA VAL A 38 -0.54 20.34 20.18
C VAL A 38 -1.70 19.58 20.85
N HIS A 39 -2.95 19.97 20.57
CA HIS A 39 -4.12 19.27 21.11
C HIS A 39 -4.22 17.85 20.55
N VAL A 40 -4.00 17.69 19.25
CA VAL A 40 -3.98 16.38 18.58
C VAL A 40 -2.92 15.48 19.20
N ASP A 41 -1.71 15.98 19.42
CA ASP A 41 -0.62 15.24 20.06
C ASP A 41 -0.97 14.84 21.50
N HIS A 42 -1.60 15.75 22.24
CA HIS A 42 -2.09 15.46 23.59
C HIS A 42 -3.13 14.35 23.59
N TRP A 43 -4.11 14.40 22.69
CA TRP A 43 -5.15 13.37 22.58
C TRP A 43 -4.57 12.01 22.20
N ILE A 44 -3.61 11.99 21.27
CA ILE A 44 -2.90 10.77 20.87
C ILE A 44 -2.13 10.19 22.05
N ASN A 45 -1.34 11.02 22.75
CA ASN A 45 -0.56 10.57 23.91
C ASN A 45 -1.46 10.04 25.03
N ASN A 46 -2.56 10.73 25.33
CA ASN A 46 -3.52 10.27 26.33
C ASN A 46 -4.07 8.88 25.95
N ALA A 47 -4.48 8.67 24.70
CA ALA A 47 -4.93 7.35 24.25
C ALA A 47 -3.86 6.26 24.40
N LEU A 48 -2.60 6.58 24.10
CA LEU A 48 -1.46 5.67 24.24
C LEU A 48 -1.17 5.32 25.70
N GLU A 49 -1.23 6.29 26.61
CA GLU A 49 -1.06 6.09 28.05
C GLU A 49 -2.14 5.17 28.65
N HIS A 50 -3.33 5.17 28.06
CA HIS A 50 -4.44 4.29 28.43
C HIS A 50 -4.39 2.91 27.75
N GLY A 51 -3.25 2.55 27.15
CA GLY A 51 -3.00 1.20 26.65
C GLY A 51 -3.72 0.86 25.35
N VAL A 52 -3.90 1.84 24.45
CA VAL A 52 -4.61 1.62 23.18
C VAL A 52 -4.05 0.48 22.35
N SER A 53 -4.96 -0.36 21.88
CA SER A 53 -4.66 -1.53 21.04
C SER A 53 -4.93 -1.27 19.56
N GLU A 54 -5.96 -0.50 19.25
CA GLU A 54 -6.29 -0.07 17.88
C GLU A 54 -6.23 1.45 17.77
N LEU A 55 -5.25 1.96 17.04
CA LEU A 55 -5.05 3.39 16.83
C LEU A 55 -5.34 3.75 15.37
N HIS A 56 -6.32 4.62 15.14
CA HIS A 56 -6.66 5.14 13.81
C HIS A 56 -6.52 6.65 13.75
N LEU A 57 -5.52 7.13 13.01
CA LEU A 57 -5.24 8.55 12.83
C LEU A 57 -5.43 8.93 11.37
N ARG A 58 -6.48 9.71 11.09
CA ARG A 58 -6.73 10.32 9.79
C ARG A 58 -6.60 11.83 9.86
N LEU A 59 -5.39 12.31 9.59
CA LEU A 59 -5.03 13.70 9.75
C LEU A 59 -4.85 14.33 8.36
N THR A 60 -5.74 15.24 7.96
CA THR A 60 -5.66 15.95 6.68
C THR A 60 -4.93 17.27 6.89
N ASP A 61 -3.60 17.20 6.98
CA ASP A 61 -2.75 18.38 6.91
C ASP A 61 -1.49 18.05 6.11
N VAL A 62 -1.44 18.63 4.91
CA VAL A 62 -0.37 18.47 3.92
C VAL A 62 1.01 18.79 4.48
N MET A 63 1.09 19.57 5.57
CA MET A 63 2.34 20.00 6.19
C MET A 63 2.70 19.22 7.46
N ARG A 64 1.86 18.28 7.91
CA ARG A 64 2.16 17.53 9.13
C ARG A 64 3.36 16.62 8.90
N CYS A 65 4.46 16.97 9.56
CA CYS A 65 5.73 16.26 9.44
C CYS A 65 6.06 15.38 10.66
N HIS A 66 5.26 15.49 11.72
CA HIS A 66 5.59 14.93 13.02
C HIS A 66 4.41 14.20 13.67
N PHE A 67 4.77 13.14 14.39
CA PHE A 67 3.90 12.41 15.30
C PHE A 67 4.57 12.32 16.66
N PRO A 68 3.80 12.23 17.75
CA PRO A 68 4.36 11.89 19.05
C PRO A 68 5.19 10.61 18.94
N SER A 69 6.42 10.64 19.45
CA SER A 69 7.32 9.48 19.44
C SER A 69 6.69 8.24 20.10
N ASN A 70 5.79 8.46 21.06
CA ASN A 70 5.01 7.43 21.76
C ASN A 70 4.21 6.52 20.81
N VAL A 71 3.77 7.03 19.64
CA VAL A 71 3.10 6.21 18.62
C VAL A 71 4.01 5.07 18.17
N PHE A 72 5.32 5.30 18.09
CA PHE A 72 6.31 4.35 17.56
C PHE A 72 6.98 3.47 18.63
N VAL A 73 6.56 3.58 19.90
CA VAL A 73 7.09 2.78 21.03
C VAL A 73 5.98 2.16 21.90
N SER A 74 4.72 2.32 21.50
CA SER A 74 3.56 1.81 22.25
C SER A 74 3.56 0.30 22.35
N LYS A 75 3.56 -0.25 23.56
CA LYS A 75 3.68 -1.69 23.83
C LYS A 75 2.38 -2.50 23.64
N THR A 76 1.24 -1.81 23.54
CA THR A 76 -0.09 -2.43 23.49
C THR A 76 -0.69 -2.46 22.09
N MET A 77 -0.10 -1.71 21.15
CA MET A 77 -0.71 -1.43 19.85
C MET A 77 -0.67 -2.63 18.91
N ALA A 78 -1.84 -3.21 18.64
CA ALA A 78 -2.03 -4.35 17.75
C ALA A 78 -2.34 -3.94 16.30
N LYS A 79 -2.95 -2.77 16.12
CA LYS A 79 -3.36 -2.22 14.83
C LYS A 79 -3.09 -0.73 14.76
N LEU A 80 -2.40 -0.31 13.71
CA LEU A 80 -2.11 1.09 13.42
C LEU A 80 -2.68 1.47 12.06
N THR A 81 -3.40 2.59 12.01
CA THR A 81 -3.80 3.26 10.78
C THR A 81 -3.30 4.69 10.83
N LEU A 82 -2.50 5.07 9.84
CA LEU A 82 -2.03 6.44 9.64
C LEU A 82 -2.48 6.93 8.26
N GLY A 83 -2.95 8.17 8.18
CA GLY A 83 -2.87 8.91 6.94
C GLY A 83 -4.06 9.78 6.56
N THR A 84 -3.75 10.70 5.66
CA THR A 84 -4.56 11.34 4.60
C THR A 84 -3.72 12.55 4.14
N GLU A 85 -2.64 12.28 3.41
CA GLU A 85 -1.63 13.24 2.89
C GLU A 85 -0.55 13.70 3.89
N ILE A 86 0.15 12.74 4.50
CA ILE A 86 1.14 13.00 5.56
C ILE A 86 2.56 12.75 5.05
N SER A 87 3.52 13.59 5.44
CA SER A 87 4.94 13.47 5.04
C SER A 87 5.85 13.15 6.23
N ILE A 88 6.31 11.91 6.36
CA ILE A 88 7.23 11.47 7.42
C ILE A 88 8.67 11.58 6.91
N VAL A 89 9.30 12.72 7.21
CA VAL A 89 10.69 13.00 6.81
C VAL A 89 11.69 12.18 7.63
N ARG A 90 11.39 11.96 8.91
CA ARG A 90 12.25 11.18 9.81
C ARG A 90 11.40 10.42 10.81
N VAL A 91 11.64 9.12 10.87
CA VAL A 91 11.07 8.25 11.89
C VAL A 91 11.98 8.33 13.13
N PRO A 92 11.45 8.41 14.36
CA PRO A 92 12.28 8.43 15.56
C PRO A 92 13.23 7.22 15.59
N SER A 93 14.51 7.45 15.87
CA SER A 93 15.54 6.39 15.86
C SER A 93 15.30 5.29 16.90
N VAL A 94 14.47 5.57 17.90
CA VAL A 94 14.04 4.64 18.96
C VAL A 94 12.81 3.82 18.59
N THR A 95 12.40 3.81 17.33
CA THR A 95 11.22 3.07 16.87
C THR A 95 11.38 1.58 17.17
N SER A 96 10.55 1.10 18.09
CA SER A 96 10.53 -0.28 18.55
C SER A 96 9.09 -0.59 18.89
N LEU A 97 8.34 -0.89 17.84
CA LEU A 97 6.96 -1.32 17.98
C LEU A 97 6.96 -2.77 18.49
N PRO A 98 6.07 -3.09 19.42
CA PRO A 98 6.03 -4.40 20.05
C PRO A 98 5.60 -5.47 19.05
N ALA A 99 5.90 -6.72 19.38
CA ALA A 99 5.46 -7.89 18.62
C ALA A 99 3.94 -8.10 18.57
N VAL A 100 3.15 -7.24 19.22
CA VAL A 100 1.68 -7.27 19.15
C VAL A 100 1.16 -6.58 17.88
N LEU A 101 1.91 -5.66 17.27
CA LEU A 101 1.48 -4.97 16.05
C LEU A 101 1.47 -5.93 14.85
N LYS A 102 0.26 -6.34 14.44
CA LYS A 102 0.05 -7.28 13.34
C LYS A 102 -0.48 -6.62 12.08
N THR A 103 -1.14 -5.47 12.20
CA THR A 103 -1.82 -4.81 11.08
C THR A 103 -1.41 -3.34 10.98
N LEU A 104 -0.98 -2.94 9.79
CA LEU A 104 -0.62 -1.57 9.46
C LEU A 104 -1.35 -1.12 8.20
N PHE A 105 -2.05 0.00 8.29
CA PHE A 105 -2.72 0.65 7.16
C PHE A 105 -2.18 2.07 6.99
N LEU A 106 -1.73 2.38 5.77
CA LEU A 106 -1.20 3.68 5.39
C LEU A 106 -2.06 4.27 4.27
N ASP A 107 -2.63 5.45 4.52
CA ASP A 107 -3.51 6.19 3.60
C ASP A 107 -2.83 7.48 3.13
N SER A 108 -2.32 7.50 1.90
CA SER A 108 -1.59 8.65 1.34
C SER A 108 -0.49 9.18 2.29
N VAL A 109 0.41 8.28 2.70
CA VAL A 109 1.55 8.61 3.58
C VAL A 109 2.84 8.50 2.78
N TRP A 110 3.64 9.55 2.82
CA TRP A 110 4.96 9.62 2.21
C TRP A 110 6.06 9.47 3.26
N PHE A 111 7.15 8.77 2.90
CA PHE A 111 8.33 8.60 3.74
C PHE A 111 9.58 9.01 2.95
N ASP A 112 10.51 9.72 3.60
CA ASP A 112 11.78 10.06 2.95
C ASP A 112 12.64 8.81 2.70
N LYS A 113 13.16 8.68 1.48
CA LYS A 113 14.17 7.68 1.05
C LYS A 113 13.90 6.25 1.51
N ARG A 114 14.55 5.86 2.62
CA ARG A 114 14.59 4.52 3.20
C ARG A 114 14.01 4.47 4.61
N GLU A 115 13.50 5.58 5.14
CA GLU A 115 12.88 5.65 6.47
C GLU A 115 11.77 4.61 6.63
N PHE A 116 10.97 4.40 5.58
CA PHE A 116 9.91 3.40 5.57
C PHE A 116 10.43 1.96 5.78
N SER A 117 11.44 1.53 5.02
CA SER A 117 11.95 0.15 5.10
C SER A 117 12.93 -0.04 6.27
N ASP A 118 13.95 0.81 6.34
CA ASP A 118 15.12 0.61 7.19
C ASP A 118 14.84 0.95 8.65
N VAL A 119 13.85 1.81 8.92
CA VAL A 119 13.51 2.27 10.28
C VAL A 119 12.11 1.83 10.68
N PHE A 120 11.09 2.25 9.92
CA PHE A 120 9.70 2.03 10.32
C PHE A 120 9.27 0.56 10.26
N LEU A 121 9.44 -0.10 9.11
CA LEU A 121 9.13 -1.54 8.99
C LEU A 121 10.07 -2.41 9.81
N ALA A 122 11.37 -2.06 9.88
CA ALA A 122 12.34 -2.76 10.71
C ALA A 122 11.96 -2.73 12.21
N GLY A 123 11.35 -1.63 12.66
CA GLY A 123 10.80 -1.50 14.01
C GLY A 123 9.48 -2.22 14.24
N CYS A 124 8.91 -2.90 13.25
CA CYS A 124 7.66 -3.68 13.35
C CYS A 124 7.92 -5.20 13.23
N PRO A 125 8.51 -5.87 14.24
CA PRO A 125 9.07 -7.21 14.10
C PRO A 125 8.03 -8.32 13.85
N ALA A 126 6.74 -8.09 14.13
CA ALA A 126 5.68 -9.09 14.01
C ALA A 126 4.57 -8.69 13.01
N LEU A 127 4.81 -7.71 12.15
CA LEU A 127 3.81 -7.21 11.21
C LEU A 127 3.43 -8.29 10.19
N GLU A 128 2.15 -8.67 10.16
CA GLU A 128 1.64 -9.72 9.27
C GLU A 128 0.85 -9.15 8.07
N ASP A 129 0.18 -8.01 8.26
CA ASP A 129 -0.71 -7.38 7.28
C ASP A 129 -0.33 -5.92 7.05
N LEU A 130 0.08 -5.60 5.83
CA LEU A 130 0.44 -4.26 5.40
C LEU A 130 -0.46 -3.82 4.24
N THR A 131 -1.13 -2.69 4.41
CA THR A 131 -1.84 -2.02 3.33
C THR A 131 -1.28 -0.62 3.11
N ILE A 132 -0.90 -0.33 1.88
CA ILE A 132 -0.45 0.96 1.40
C ILE A 132 -1.47 1.41 0.35
N ASP A 133 -2.32 2.35 0.72
CA ASP A 133 -3.35 2.93 -0.13
C ASP A 133 -2.94 4.36 -0.45
N GLN A 134 -2.53 4.60 -1.69
CA GLN A 134 -2.03 5.88 -2.13
C GLN A 134 -2.97 6.49 -3.17
N LYS A 135 -3.76 7.48 -2.71
CA LYS A 135 -4.74 8.19 -3.52
C LYS A 135 -4.29 9.63 -3.72
N SER A 136 -4.04 9.99 -4.96
CA SER A 136 -3.73 11.38 -5.37
C SER A 136 -2.58 12.05 -4.62
N PHE A 137 -1.71 11.30 -3.93
CA PHE A 137 -0.57 11.82 -3.19
C PHE A 137 0.73 11.18 -3.72
N PRO A 138 1.85 11.93 -3.79
CA PRO A 138 3.09 11.41 -4.34
C PRO A 138 3.77 10.37 -3.42
N GLY A 139 4.55 9.51 -4.07
CA GLY A 139 5.65 8.76 -3.44
C GLY A 139 5.27 7.47 -2.74
N LEU A 140 5.24 6.43 -3.55
CA LEU A 140 5.26 5.03 -3.11
C LEU A 140 6.63 4.69 -2.51
N PRO A 141 6.73 3.80 -1.50
CA PRO A 141 8.01 3.41 -0.97
C PRO A 141 8.89 2.75 -2.04
N ASN A 142 10.19 3.02 -1.97
CA ASN A 142 11.18 2.47 -2.89
C ASN A 142 11.33 0.95 -2.76
N VAL A 143 11.19 0.44 -1.54
CA VAL A 143 11.34 -0.95 -1.15
C VAL A 143 10.29 -1.24 -0.08
N VAL A 144 9.77 -2.46 -0.07
CA VAL A 144 9.05 -3.06 1.06
C VAL A 144 9.85 -4.31 1.40
N SER A 145 10.61 -4.29 2.50
CA SER A 145 11.37 -5.44 2.98
C SER A 145 10.91 -5.85 4.36
N SER A 146 10.47 -7.10 4.50
CA SER A 146 10.08 -7.69 5.79
C SER A 146 10.00 -9.20 5.72
N LYS A 147 10.49 -9.88 6.75
CA LYS A 147 10.41 -11.34 6.87
C LYS A 147 9.10 -11.83 7.49
N THR A 148 8.24 -10.94 7.98
CA THR A 148 7.03 -11.31 8.73
C THR A 148 5.73 -11.01 7.99
N ILE A 149 5.76 -10.10 7.01
CA ILE A 149 4.57 -9.74 6.24
C ILE A 149 4.08 -10.95 5.44
N ARG A 150 2.81 -11.31 5.65
CA ARG A 150 2.10 -12.41 4.98
C ARG A 150 1.07 -11.89 3.98
N ARG A 151 0.48 -10.72 4.22
CA ARG A 151 -0.47 -10.07 3.33
C ARG A 151 -0.01 -8.65 3.02
N LEU A 152 0.03 -8.33 1.73
CA LEU A 152 0.44 -7.02 1.23
C LEU A 152 -0.59 -6.52 0.22
N THR A 153 -1.09 -5.33 0.48
CA THR A 153 -1.96 -4.57 -0.43
C THR A 153 -1.27 -3.27 -0.79
N ILE A 154 -1.07 -3.04 -2.08
CA ILE A 154 -0.54 -1.78 -2.61
C ILE A 154 -1.54 -1.26 -3.63
N VAL A 155 -2.05 -0.05 -3.39
CA VAL A 155 -2.94 0.68 -4.32
C VAL A 155 -2.30 2.03 -4.60
N TYR A 156 -2.13 2.37 -5.86
CA TYR A 156 -1.53 3.63 -6.29
C TYR A 156 -2.26 4.18 -7.53
N THR A 157 -3.00 5.27 -7.34
CA THR A 157 -3.86 5.86 -8.38
C THR A 157 -3.39 7.24 -8.89
N CYS A 158 -2.22 7.73 -8.45
CA CYS A 158 -1.71 9.02 -8.93
C CYS A 158 -1.02 8.90 -10.31
N ALA A 159 -1.64 9.47 -11.35
CA ALA A 159 -1.13 9.46 -12.72
C ALA A 159 -0.07 10.54 -13.02
N HIS A 160 0.10 11.55 -12.15
CA HIS A 160 0.89 12.75 -12.47
C HIS A 160 2.37 12.66 -12.08
N ASP A 161 2.81 11.65 -11.32
CA ASP A 161 4.20 11.48 -10.85
C ASP A 161 4.99 10.40 -11.62
N VAL A 162 4.75 10.28 -12.93
CA VAL A 162 5.21 9.14 -13.74
C VAL A 162 6.75 8.99 -13.74
N ASP A 163 7.48 10.09 -13.54
CA ASP A 163 8.94 10.13 -13.65
C ASP A 163 9.69 10.11 -12.30
N TRP A 164 9.02 10.36 -11.17
CA TRP A 164 9.74 10.54 -9.89
C TRP A 164 9.94 9.24 -9.10
N PHE A 165 9.06 8.25 -9.26
CA PHE A 165 9.05 7.05 -8.41
C PHE A 165 9.20 5.76 -9.23
N ARG A 166 10.21 4.95 -8.88
CA ARG A 166 10.42 3.61 -9.48
C ARG A 166 9.33 2.64 -8.99
N ALA A 167 9.22 1.47 -9.62
CA ALA A 167 8.35 0.43 -9.06
C ALA A 167 8.88 -0.02 -7.69
N VAL A 168 7.98 -0.42 -6.80
CA VAL A 168 8.33 -0.93 -5.47
C VAL A 168 9.12 -2.22 -5.60
N ALA A 169 10.30 -2.30 -5.00
CA ALA A 169 10.97 -3.59 -4.82
C ALA A 169 10.32 -4.32 -3.63
N LEU A 170 9.96 -5.58 -3.82
CA LEU A 170 9.31 -6.39 -2.79
C LEU A 170 10.29 -7.46 -2.29
N ASP A 171 10.84 -7.29 -1.10
CA ASP A 171 11.68 -8.29 -0.44
C ASP A 171 10.96 -8.87 0.77
N THR A 172 9.94 -9.68 0.50
CA THR A 172 9.02 -10.21 1.50
C THR A 172 8.88 -11.72 1.36
N PRO A 173 9.90 -12.50 1.79
CA PRO A 173 9.95 -13.95 1.54
C PRO A 173 8.80 -14.74 2.16
N SER A 174 8.13 -14.20 3.19
CA SER A 174 6.98 -14.84 3.86
C SER A 174 5.62 -14.43 3.30
N LEU A 175 5.60 -13.63 2.22
CA LEU A 175 4.37 -13.12 1.64
C LEU A 175 3.57 -14.26 1.00
N VAL A 176 2.31 -14.42 1.38
CA VAL A 176 1.39 -15.45 0.84
C VAL A 176 0.29 -14.87 -0.04
N SER A 177 -0.08 -13.61 0.19
CA SER A 177 -1.12 -12.91 -0.58
C SER A 177 -0.67 -11.50 -0.95
N LEU A 178 -0.75 -11.18 -2.24
CA LEU A 178 -0.43 -9.88 -2.81
C LEU A 178 -1.66 -9.31 -3.53
N PHE A 179 -2.05 -8.09 -3.20
CA PHE A 179 -2.90 -7.26 -4.06
C PHE A 179 -2.07 -6.05 -4.52
N TYR A 180 -1.91 -5.89 -5.82
CA TYR A 180 -1.02 -4.89 -6.39
C TYR A 180 -1.76 -4.14 -7.51
N SER A 181 -2.28 -2.96 -7.17
CA SER A 181 -2.97 -2.04 -8.08
C SER A 181 -2.14 -0.79 -8.31
N THR A 182 -1.42 -0.72 -9.43
CA THR A 182 -0.56 0.42 -9.75
C THR A 182 -0.45 0.64 -11.25
N TYR A 183 0.05 1.81 -11.67
CA TYR A 183 0.50 1.99 -13.05
C TYR A 183 1.69 1.08 -13.39
N ALA A 184 1.66 0.47 -14.58
CA ALA A 184 2.77 -0.30 -15.13
C ALA A 184 3.94 0.64 -15.44
N ARG A 185 5.13 0.33 -14.90
CA ARG A 185 6.30 1.22 -14.97
C ARG A 185 7.44 0.62 -15.80
N HIS A 186 8.29 1.49 -16.32
CA HIS A 186 9.44 1.15 -17.19
C HIS A 186 10.59 0.44 -16.45
N ARG A 187 10.74 0.69 -15.14
CA ARG A 187 11.84 0.17 -14.31
C ARG A 187 11.31 -0.52 -13.06
N TYR A 188 10.94 -1.79 -13.21
CA TYR A 188 10.86 -2.69 -12.06
C TYR A 188 12.26 -3.06 -11.60
N ARG A 189 12.52 -2.98 -10.29
CA ARG A 189 13.80 -3.43 -9.73
C ARG A 189 13.91 -4.95 -9.86
N ARG A 190 15.13 -5.45 -10.07
CA ARG A 190 15.43 -6.85 -10.38
C ARG A 190 15.21 -7.82 -9.20
N HIS A 191 15.01 -7.29 -7.99
CA HIS A 191 15.01 -8.08 -6.76
C HIS A 191 13.61 -8.06 -6.15
N CYS A 192 12.78 -9.01 -6.59
CA CYS A 192 11.57 -9.39 -5.88
C CYS A 192 11.81 -10.75 -5.22
N ASN A 193 11.67 -10.83 -3.90
CA ASN A 193 11.75 -12.06 -3.13
C ASN A 193 10.34 -12.41 -2.65
N LEU A 194 9.65 -13.21 -3.46
CA LEU A 194 8.22 -13.54 -3.31
C LEU A 194 8.01 -15.06 -3.40
N ASP A 195 9.02 -15.86 -3.02
CA ASP A 195 9.02 -17.29 -3.27
C ASP A 195 7.88 -18.06 -2.57
N SER A 196 7.36 -17.53 -1.45
CA SER A 196 6.22 -18.10 -0.71
C SER A 196 4.84 -17.64 -1.21
N LEU A 197 4.78 -16.82 -2.27
CA LEU A 197 3.54 -16.21 -2.72
C LEU A 197 2.59 -17.26 -3.31
N ILE A 198 1.38 -17.35 -2.75
CA ILE A 198 0.35 -18.31 -3.17
C ILE A 198 -0.68 -17.63 -4.06
N LYS A 199 -1.12 -16.43 -3.65
CA LYS A 199 -2.17 -15.66 -4.32
C LYS A 199 -1.65 -14.28 -4.71
N ALA A 200 -1.83 -13.92 -5.97
CA ALA A 200 -1.57 -12.57 -6.47
C ALA A 200 -2.80 -12.03 -7.20
N THR A 201 -3.18 -10.80 -6.89
CA THR A 201 -4.08 -10.00 -7.71
C THR A 201 -3.29 -8.82 -8.26
N LEU A 202 -3.14 -8.75 -9.58
CA LEU A 202 -2.47 -7.67 -10.28
C LEU A 202 -3.49 -6.83 -11.04
N ASP A 203 -3.51 -5.54 -10.72
CA ASP A 203 -4.34 -4.52 -11.34
C ASP A 203 -3.43 -3.45 -11.92
N LEU A 204 -3.03 -3.63 -13.17
CA LEU A 204 -2.01 -2.81 -13.81
C LEU A 204 -2.65 -1.80 -14.75
N HIS A 205 -2.51 -0.51 -14.41
CA HIS A 205 -2.95 0.58 -15.26
C HIS A 205 -1.84 0.95 -16.25
N PHE A 206 -2.17 1.20 -17.50
CA PHE A 206 -1.21 1.61 -18.52
C PHE A 206 -1.51 3.07 -18.89
N LEU A 207 -0.50 3.93 -18.90
CA LEU A 207 -0.62 5.30 -19.39
C LEU A 207 -0.28 5.32 -20.88
N GLU A 208 -1.12 5.96 -21.70
CA GLU A 208 -0.74 6.26 -23.09
C GLU A 208 0.41 7.28 -23.08
N ASN A 209 1.38 7.07 -23.98
CA ASN A 209 2.58 7.88 -24.21
C ASN A 209 2.38 9.36 -23.85
N VAL A 210 2.67 9.72 -22.60
CA VAL A 210 2.93 11.10 -22.23
C VAL A 210 4.23 11.45 -22.96
N LYS A 211 4.23 12.56 -23.69
CA LYS A 211 5.34 13.04 -24.52
C LYS A 211 6.60 13.36 -23.68
N CYS A 212 7.25 12.40 -23.02
CA CYS A 212 8.63 12.56 -22.58
C CYS A 212 9.49 11.79 -23.59
N GLY A 213 10.57 12.41 -24.07
CA GLY A 213 11.29 12.06 -25.30
C GLY A 213 12.05 10.72 -25.36
N GLU A 214 11.63 9.69 -24.63
CA GLU A 214 12.13 8.32 -24.76
C GLU A 214 10.95 7.35 -24.98
N PRO A 215 11.12 6.24 -25.74
CA PRO A 215 10.05 5.28 -25.96
C PRO A 215 9.58 4.66 -24.62
N PHE A 216 8.43 5.11 -24.12
CA PHE A 216 7.77 4.60 -22.92
C PHE A 216 7.17 3.22 -23.19
N GLY A 217 8.00 2.18 -23.05
CA GLY A 217 7.53 0.80 -22.94
C GLY A 217 7.40 0.42 -21.46
N PRO A 218 6.20 0.13 -20.94
CA PRO A 218 6.08 -0.53 -19.64
C PRO A 218 6.82 -1.89 -19.68
N ASN A 219 7.47 -2.28 -18.58
CA ASN A 219 8.23 -3.54 -18.53
C ASN A 219 7.94 -4.32 -17.25
N VAL A 220 6.85 -5.07 -17.29
CA VAL A 220 6.36 -5.88 -16.17
C VAL A 220 7.15 -7.19 -15.93
N THR A 221 8.21 -7.47 -16.70
CA THR A 221 8.94 -8.75 -16.68
C THR A 221 9.45 -9.15 -15.29
N ASN A 222 9.95 -8.20 -14.50
CA ASN A 222 10.48 -8.51 -13.16
C ASN A 222 9.36 -8.78 -12.14
N LEU A 223 8.23 -8.08 -12.23
CA LEU A 223 7.05 -8.35 -11.41
C LEU A 223 6.52 -9.76 -11.71
N ILE A 224 6.38 -10.04 -13.00
CA ILE A 224 5.99 -11.35 -13.53
C ILE A 224 6.95 -12.44 -13.03
N TYR A 225 8.26 -12.23 -13.10
CA TYR A 225 9.25 -13.18 -12.58
C TYR A 225 9.13 -13.38 -11.07
N GLY A 226 8.84 -12.31 -10.31
CA GLY A 226 8.61 -12.39 -8.87
C GLY A 226 7.43 -13.27 -8.50
N ILE A 227 6.33 -13.21 -9.27
CA ILE A 227 5.12 -14.01 -9.01
C ILE A 227 5.14 -15.41 -9.65
N ARG A 228 6.30 -15.91 -10.08
CA ARG A 228 6.45 -17.20 -10.80
C ARG A 228 5.89 -18.43 -10.07
N ASN A 229 5.76 -18.39 -8.74
CA ASN A 229 5.36 -19.53 -7.91
C ASN A 229 3.88 -19.48 -7.47
N VAL A 230 3.10 -18.49 -7.94
CA VAL A 230 1.71 -18.34 -7.50
C VAL A 230 0.81 -19.46 -8.02
N LYS A 231 -0.13 -19.88 -7.17
CA LYS A 231 -1.17 -20.86 -7.51
C LYS A 231 -2.43 -20.18 -8.04
N ILE A 232 -2.76 -19.01 -7.49
CA ILE A 232 -3.94 -18.24 -7.85
C ILE A 232 -3.49 -16.87 -8.34
N LEU A 233 -3.76 -16.58 -9.60
CA LEU A 233 -3.49 -15.28 -10.20
C LEU A 233 -4.79 -14.64 -10.66
N HIS A 234 -5.10 -13.46 -10.13
CA HIS A 234 -6.17 -12.61 -10.62
C HIS A 234 -5.53 -11.45 -11.40
N LEU A 235 -5.94 -11.26 -12.64
CA LEU A 235 -5.55 -10.13 -13.48
C LEU A 235 -6.77 -9.26 -13.71
N THR A 236 -6.69 -7.97 -13.41
CA THR A 236 -7.74 -6.99 -13.74
C THR A 236 -7.23 -6.08 -14.86
N SER A 237 -8.06 -5.90 -15.89
CA SER A 237 -7.76 -5.01 -17.01
C SER A 237 -8.38 -3.64 -16.77
N SER A 238 -7.86 -2.90 -15.81
CA SER A 238 -8.27 -1.50 -15.55
C SER A 238 -7.54 -0.56 -16.52
N ALA A 239 -7.74 -0.83 -17.82
CA ALA A 239 -7.16 -0.10 -18.94
C ALA A 239 -8.27 0.56 -19.77
N ALA A 240 -9.06 1.44 -19.14
CA ALA A 240 -10.09 2.22 -19.83
C ALA A 240 -9.53 3.22 -20.85
N GLU A 241 -8.20 3.44 -20.90
CA GLU A 241 -7.59 4.50 -21.70
C GLU A 241 -6.34 4.07 -22.48
N CYS A 242 -6.12 2.78 -22.76
CA CYS A 242 -4.89 2.36 -23.45
C CYS A 242 -5.11 1.65 -24.80
N GLN A 243 -4.79 2.36 -25.87
CA GLN A 243 -4.53 1.86 -27.22
C GLN A 243 -3.17 1.15 -27.38
N GLY A 244 -2.39 0.95 -26.30
CA GLY A 244 -1.04 0.35 -26.34
C GLY A 244 -0.91 -1.15 -26.05
N SER A 245 -2.01 -1.90 -25.86
CA SER A 245 -2.02 -3.11 -25.02
C SER A 245 -1.72 -4.48 -25.67
N ASP A 246 -1.43 -4.57 -26.97
CA ASP A 246 -1.34 -5.90 -27.62
C ASP A 246 -0.03 -6.66 -27.31
N ASN A 247 1.10 -5.98 -27.13
CA ASN A 247 2.41 -6.64 -26.94
C ASN A 247 2.66 -7.09 -25.50
N GLU A 248 2.07 -6.42 -24.52
CA GLU A 248 2.33 -6.69 -23.11
C GLU A 248 1.46 -7.81 -22.58
N MET A 249 0.21 -7.87 -23.05
CA MET A 249 -0.64 -9.04 -22.85
C MET A 249 -0.02 -10.26 -23.50
N LYS A 250 0.66 -10.15 -24.66
CA LYS A 250 1.46 -11.25 -25.21
C LYS A 250 2.61 -11.67 -24.29
N HIS A 251 3.29 -10.72 -23.61
CA HIS A 251 4.33 -11.07 -22.62
C HIS A 251 3.77 -11.73 -21.37
N ILE A 252 2.63 -11.25 -20.86
CA ILE A 252 1.93 -11.87 -19.73
C ILE A 252 1.45 -13.27 -20.14
N SER A 253 0.72 -13.40 -21.25
CA SER A 253 0.25 -14.68 -21.79
C SER A 253 1.41 -15.65 -22.04
N HIS A 254 2.49 -15.22 -22.71
CA HIS A 254 3.68 -16.06 -22.93
C HIS A 254 4.37 -16.50 -21.64
N PHE A 255 4.32 -15.69 -20.60
CA PHE A 255 4.80 -16.11 -19.28
C PHE A 255 3.87 -17.14 -18.64
N LEU A 256 2.55 -16.92 -18.70
CA LEU A 256 1.56 -17.86 -18.16
C LEU A 256 1.63 -19.22 -18.87
N LEU A 257 1.94 -19.24 -20.17
CA LEU A 257 2.15 -20.45 -21.00
C LEU A 257 3.23 -21.40 -20.48
N LYS A 258 4.17 -20.94 -19.65
CA LYS A 258 5.39 -21.71 -19.28
C LYS A 258 5.41 -22.20 -17.83
N ARG A 259 4.28 -22.20 -17.11
CA ARG A 259 4.29 -22.40 -15.65
C ARG A 259 3.44 -23.59 -15.20
N GLU A 260 4.11 -24.56 -14.57
CA GLU A 260 3.51 -25.80 -14.03
C GLU A 260 2.78 -25.58 -12.69
N CYS A 261 3.09 -24.51 -11.94
CA CYS A 261 2.54 -24.29 -10.59
C CYS A 261 1.19 -23.55 -10.56
N LEU A 262 0.76 -22.98 -11.69
CA LEU A 262 -0.41 -22.12 -11.77
C LEU A 262 -1.68 -22.97 -11.86
N GLN A 263 -2.58 -22.81 -10.88
CA GLN A 263 -3.80 -23.62 -10.77
C GLN A 263 -5.04 -22.87 -11.26
N LEU A 264 -5.08 -21.55 -11.05
CA LEU A 264 -6.25 -20.73 -11.36
C LEU A 264 -5.83 -19.36 -11.86
N VAL A 265 -6.38 -18.96 -13.02
CA VAL A 265 -6.28 -17.62 -13.57
C VAL A 265 -7.67 -17.03 -13.71
N HIS A 266 -7.93 -15.94 -13.01
CA HIS A 266 -9.13 -15.14 -13.20
C HIS A 266 -8.77 -13.84 -13.91
N VAL A 267 -9.45 -13.56 -15.03
CA VAL A 267 -9.28 -12.31 -15.75
C VAL A 267 -10.57 -11.52 -15.66
N ASN A 268 -10.49 -10.38 -14.98
CA ASN A 268 -11.62 -9.48 -14.78
C ASN A 268 -11.47 -8.29 -15.72
N PHE A 269 -12.48 -8.09 -16.57
CA PHE A 269 -12.53 -6.97 -17.49
C PHE A 269 -13.23 -5.76 -16.86
N SER A 270 -12.68 -4.57 -17.07
CA SER A 270 -13.39 -3.31 -16.78
C SER A 270 -14.61 -3.19 -17.71
N GLU A 271 -15.72 -2.63 -17.22
CA GLU A 271 -16.93 -2.37 -18.02
C GLU A 271 -16.65 -1.48 -19.24
N THR A 272 -15.60 -0.65 -19.16
CA THR A 272 -15.19 0.32 -20.20
C THR A 272 -14.42 -0.29 -21.37
N ILE A 273 -14.02 -1.56 -21.32
CA ILE A 273 -13.27 -2.19 -22.43
C ILE A 273 -14.23 -2.63 -23.53
N VAL A 274 -13.87 -2.32 -24.78
CA VAL A 274 -14.61 -2.75 -25.97
C VAL A 274 -14.64 -4.28 -26.07
N ASP A 275 -15.82 -4.85 -26.31
CA ASP A 275 -16.03 -6.31 -26.29
C ASP A 275 -15.13 -7.08 -27.26
N SER A 276 -14.74 -6.49 -28.39
CA SER A 276 -13.79 -7.11 -29.33
C SER A 276 -12.40 -7.36 -28.72
N LYS A 277 -11.92 -6.45 -27.86
CA LYS A 277 -10.66 -6.63 -27.11
C LYS A 277 -10.83 -7.67 -26.00
N LYS A 278 -11.99 -7.71 -25.33
CA LYS A 278 -12.29 -8.76 -24.33
C LYS A 278 -12.25 -10.14 -24.99
N VAL A 279 -12.88 -10.29 -26.15
CA VAL A 279 -12.92 -11.55 -26.92
C VAL A 279 -11.53 -11.98 -27.33
N GLN A 280 -10.72 -11.11 -27.94
CA GLN A 280 -9.35 -11.45 -28.36
C GLN A 280 -8.46 -11.89 -27.18
N LEU A 281 -8.51 -11.16 -26.07
CA LEU A 281 -7.74 -11.51 -24.87
C LEU A 281 -8.20 -12.82 -24.26
N THR A 282 -9.51 -13.04 -24.21
CA THR A 282 -10.11 -14.28 -23.72
C THR A 282 -9.70 -15.46 -24.61
N GLU A 283 -9.73 -15.31 -25.94
CA GLU A 283 -9.26 -16.32 -26.89
C GLU A 283 -7.77 -16.63 -26.75
N ASP A 284 -6.93 -15.61 -26.55
CA ASP A 284 -5.49 -15.81 -26.36
C ASP A 284 -5.17 -16.47 -25.01
N LEU A 285 -6.03 -16.29 -24.00
CA LEU A 285 -5.98 -17.02 -22.72
C LEU A 285 -6.53 -18.45 -22.84
N PHE A 286 -7.54 -18.69 -23.67
CA PHE A 286 -8.06 -20.05 -23.93
C PHE A 286 -7.12 -20.89 -24.79
N LYS A 287 -6.23 -20.26 -25.57
CA LYS A 287 -5.12 -20.93 -26.27
C LYS A 287 -3.97 -21.31 -25.33
N LEU A 288 -4.02 -20.93 -24.05
CA LEU A 288 -3.05 -21.42 -23.06
C LEU A 288 -3.26 -22.93 -22.86
N PRO A 289 -2.20 -23.74 -22.79
CA PRO A 289 -2.33 -25.16 -22.53
C PRO A 289 -2.97 -25.33 -21.15
N SER A 290 -4.08 -26.06 -21.09
CA SER A 290 -4.61 -26.53 -19.82
C SER A 290 -3.55 -27.39 -19.16
N ALA A 291 -3.31 -27.16 -17.86
CA ALA A 291 -2.43 -28.02 -17.09
C ALA A 291 -2.86 -29.48 -17.31
N SER A 292 -2.00 -30.24 -17.99
CA SER A 292 -2.22 -31.66 -18.20
C SER A 292 -2.19 -32.33 -16.84
N SER A 293 -3.23 -33.13 -16.54
CA SER A 293 -3.36 -33.91 -15.31
C SER A 293 -2.19 -34.84 -15.08
#